data_AF-A0A365QUU5-F1
#
_entry.id   AF-A0A365QUU5-F1
#
_cell.length_a   1.000
_cell.length_b   1.000
_cell.length_c   1.000
_cell.angle_alpha   90.00
_cell.angle_beta   90.00
_cell.angle_gamma   90.00
#
_symmetry.space_group_name_H-M   'P 1'
#
loop_
_entity.id
_entity.type
_entity.pdbx_description
1 polymer ?
#
loop_
_entity_poly.entity_id
_entity_poly.type
_entity_poly.pdbx_seq_one_letter_code
_entity_poly.pdbx_strand_id
1 'polypeptide(L)'
;MITTVEPGAPVPEHYRAHVGAICDMLRLVIAEKGACDPFIVLGSLTGNFDVPVYGISELPHEIGCMAITATAKRVNAEFVLICRTTIAANARTKEQAEAYAQQYSKPADVPGAQLVGFVSLETYDGVWVGVKPVEFVDGKATIGEIRLGRVDPVMPMLNLLPSRTPLQ
;
A
#
# COMPACT_ATOMS: atom_id res chain seq x y z
N MET A 1 7.64 -10.55 1.53
CA MET A 1 6.73 -11.46 0.82
C MET A 1 6.25 -10.72 -0.41
N ILE A 2 6.70 -11.07 -1.62
CA ILE A 2 5.88 -10.75 -2.80
C ILE A 2 4.79 -11.80 -2.75
N THR A 3 3.73 -11.50 -2.02
CA THR A 3 2.53 -12.32 -2.10
C THR A 3 2.11 -12.20 -3.55
N THR A 4 2.24 -13.29 -4.32
CA THR A 4 1.48 -13.44 -5.55
C THR A 4 0.04 -13.32 -5.12
N VAL A 5 -0.48 -12.10 -5.18
CA VAL A 5 -1.90 -11.84 -5.08
C VAL A 5 -2.46 -12.57 -6.29
N GLU A 6 -2.97 -13.79 -6.09
CA GLU A 6 -3.85 -14.39 -7.09
C GLU A 6 -4.86 -13.31 -7.50
N PRO A 7 -5.31 -13.23 -8.76
CA PRO A 7 -6.36 -12.31 -9.15
C PRO A 7 -7.59 -12.59 -8.27
N GLY A 8 -7.65 -11.87 -7.16
CA GLY A 8 -8.37 -12.25 -5.96
C GLY A 8 -9.51 -11.29 -5.76
N ALA A 9 -10.56 -11.81 -5.10
CA ALA A 9 -11.86 -11.20 -4.83
C ALA A 9 -12.06 -9.73 -5.28
N PRO A 10 -13.11 -9.44 -6.08
CA PRO A 10 -13.36 -8.10 -6.57
C PRO A 10 -13.37 -7.08 -5.41
N VAL A 11 -12.63 -5.98 -5.59
CA VAL A 11 -12.75 -4.80 -4.72
C VAL A 11 -14.23 -4.46 -4.59
N PRO A 12 -14.76 -4.27 -3.37
CA PRO A 12 -16.15 -3.91 -3.17
C PRO A 12 -16.52 -2.70 -4.04
N GLU A 13 -17.68 -2.76 -4.68
CA GLU A 13 -18.06 -1.85 -5.78
C GLU A 13 -17.93 -0.37 -5.39
N HIS A 14 -18.38 -0.03 -4.18
CA HIS A 14 -18.34 1.32 -3.64
C HIS A 14 -16.94 1.88 -3.39
N TYR A 15 -15.88 1.06 -3.33
CA TYR A 15 -14.49 1.53 -3.22
C TYR A 15 -13.78 1.64 -4.57
N ARG A 16 -14.36 1.15 -5.67
CA ARG A 16 -13.65 1.01 -6.96
C ARG A 16 -13.21 2.34 -7.55
N ALA A 17 -14.03 3.39 -7.43
CA ALA A 17 -13.68 4.71 -7.93
C ALA A 17 -12.45 5.29 -7.21
N HIS A 18 -12.43 5.21 -5.87
CA HIS A 18 -11.32 5.69 -5.04
C HIS A 18 -10.02 4.91 -5.32
N VAL A 19 -10.10 3.58 -5.39
CA VAL A 19 -8.95 2.73 -5.74
C VAL A 19 -8.44 3.04 -7.16
N GLY A 20 -9.35 3.19 -8.12
CA GLY A 20 -9.01 3.51 -9.51
C GLY A 20 -8.22 4.82 -9.62
N ALA A 21 -8.73 5.88 -9.00
CA ALA A 21 -8.07 7.18 -8.98
C ALA A 21 -6.65 7.12 -8.38
N ILE A 22 -6.47 6.38 -7.28
CA ILE A 22 -5.16 6.20 -6.65
C ILE A 22 -4.20 5.39 -7.51
N CYS A 23 -4.68 4.34 -8.17
CA CYS A 23 -3.89 3.57 -9.13
C CYS A 23 -3.43 4.42 -10.32
N ASP A 24 -4.30 5.28 -10.85
CA ASP A 24 -3.97 6.18 -11.96
C ASP A 24 -2.93 7.22 -11.55
N MET A 25 -3.07 7.78 -10.34
CA MET A 25 -2.07 8.69 -9.78
C MET A 25 -0.71 7.99 -9.58
N LEU A 26 -0.69 6.76 -9.06
CA LEU A 26 0.55 6.00 -8.90
C LEU A 26 1.24 5.76 -10.25
N ARG A 27 0.48 5.40 -11.30
CA ARG A 27 1.01 5.26 -12.67
C ARG A 27 1.65 6.55 -13.15
N LEU A 28 0.96 7.68 -12.99
CA LEU A 28 1.44 8.99 -13.41
C LEU A 28 2.77 9.34 -12.72
N VAL A 29 2.83 9.18 -11.40
CA VAL A 29 4.03 9.51 -10.60
C VAL A 29 5.21 8.63 -10.98
N ILE A 30 4.99 7.32 -11.18
CA ILE A 30 6.06 6.41 -11.63
C ILE A 30 6.54 6.79 -13.03
N ALA A 31 5.64 7.15 -13.94
CA ALA A 31 6.01 7.56 -15.29
C ALA A 31 6.86 8.84 -15.34
N GLU A 32 6.63 9.77 -14.41
CA GLU A 32 7.37 11.03 -14.34
C GLU A 32 8.67 10.90 -13.54
N LYS A 33 8.63 10.22 -12.38
CA LYS A 33 9.70 10.25 -11.38
C LYS A 33 10.44 8.92 -11.22
N GLY A 34 10.00 7.86 -11.87
CA GLY A 34 10.54 6.50 -11.75
C GLY A 34 10.19 5.78 -10.45
N ALA A 35 9.78 6.51 -9.40
CA ALA A 35 9.35 5.98 -8.12
C ALA A 35 8.27 6.88 -7.48
N CYS A 36 7.54 6.31 -6.54
CA CYS A 36 6.50 6.98 -5.76
C CYS A 36 6.77 6.80 -4.27
N ASP A 37 6.96 7.90 -3.55
CA ASP A 37 6.98 7.90 -2.09
C ASP A 37 5.60 7.53 -1.53
N PRO A 38 5.53 7.01 -0.28
CA PRO A 38 4.27 6.71 0.36
C PRO A 38 3.28 7.87 0.34
N PHE A 39 2.13 7.62 -0.27
CA PHE A 39 0.99 8.51 -0.27
C PHE A 39 -0.21 7.78 0.34
N ILE A 40 -0.85 8.44 1.30
CA ILE A 40 -1.93 7.88 2.09
C ILE A 40 -3.17 8.74 1.91
N VAL A 41 -4.32 8.09 1.73
CA VAL A 41 -5.63 8.74 1.70
C VAL A 41 -6.53 8.10 2.73
N LEU A 42 -7.14 8.95 3.54
CA LEU A 42 -8.18 8.57 4.48
C LEU A 42 -9.52 8.91 3.85
N GLY A 43 -10.43 7.94 3.76
CA GLY A 43 -11.72 8.18 3.12
C GLY A 43 -12.91 7.73 3.93
N SER A 44 -14.06 8.30 3.59
CA SER A 44 -15.36 7.91 4.11
C SER A 44 -16.37 7.89 2.97
N LEU A 45 -17.09 6.78 2.85
CA LEU A 45 -18.26 6.64 2.00
C LEU A 45 -19.43 7.46 2.54
N THR A 46 -19.64 7.40 3.86
CA THR A 46 -20.74 8.09 4.56
C THR A 46 -20.56 9.61 4.50
N GLY A 47 -19.34 10.09 4.70
CA GLY A 47 -18.97 11.50 4.60
C GLY A 47 -18.64 11.98 3.18
N ASN A 48 -18.54 11.06 2.21
CA ASN A 48 -18.14 11.29 0.82
C ASN A 48 -16.89 12.19 0.69
N PHE A 49 -15.79 11.80 1.33
CA PHE A 49 -14.52 12.53 1.27
C PHE A 49 -13.32 11.60 1.09
N ASP A 50 -12.26 12.19 0.53
CA ASP A 50 -10.90 11.65 0.48
C ASP A 50 -9.93 12.72 1.04
N VAL A 51 -9.28 12.43 2.16
CA VAL A 51 -8.31 13.32 2.82
C VAL A 51 -6.90 12.77 2.60
N PRO A 52 -6.07 13.42 1.77
CA PRO A 52 -4.69 13.00 1.60
C PRO A 52 -3.87 13.33 2.85
N VAL A 53 -2.96 12.42 3.20
CA VAL A 53 -2.01 12.59 4.30
C VAL A 53 -0.59 12.52 3.73
N TYR A 54 0.05 13.68 3.70
CA TYR A 54 1.40 13.87 3.16
C TYR A 54 2.47 13.81 4.26
N GLY A 55 3.73 13.60 3.85
CA GLY A 55 4.89 13.73 4.74
C GLY A 55 5.07 12.59 5.75
N ILE A 56 4.24 11.54 5.70
CA ILE A 56 4.36 10.38 6.61
C ILE A 56 5.70 9.66 6.42
N SER A 57 6.25 9.67 5.20
CA SER A 57 7.56 9.09 4.91
C SER A 57 8.72 9.79 5.61
N GLU A 58 8.53 11.05 6.06
CA GLU A 58 9.54 11.80 6.79
C GLU A 58 9.52 11.50 8.29
N LEU A 59 8.48 10.80 8.77
CA LEU A 59 8.32 10.47 10.17
C LEU A 59 8.90 9.08 10.48
N PRO A 60 9.42 8.87 11.71
CA PRO A 60 9.64 7.52 12.22
C PRO A 60 8.37 6.70 12.08
N HIS A 61 8.52 5.43 11.71
CA HIS A 61 7.40 4.55 11.35
C HIS A 61 6.27 4.55 12.39
N GLU A 62 6.61 4.38 13.66
CA GLU A 62 5.64 4.39 14.77
C GLU A 62 4.87 5.70 14.86
N ILE A 63 5.56 6.85 14.73
CA ILE A 63 4.95 8.18 14.74
C ILE A 63 4.04 8.37 13.53
N GLY A 64 4.46 7.90 12.35
CA GLY A 64 3.63 7.91 11.14
C GLY A 64 2.33 7.14 11.34
N CYS A 65 2.39 5.93 11.87
CA CYS A 65 1.21 5.10 12.18
C CYS A 65 0.27 5.79 13.18
N MET A 66 0.83 6.39 14.23
CA MET A 66 0.06 7.15 15.22
C MET A 66 -0.64 8.37 14.60
N ALA A 67 0.06 9.11 13.73
CA ALA A 67 -0.48 10.29 13.05
C ALA A 67 -1.63 9.92 12.11
N ILE A 68 -1.48 8.83 11.34
CA ILE A 68 -2.54 8.29 10.47
C ILE A 68 -3.76 7.93 11.31
N THR A 69 -3.55 7.14 12.37
CA THR A 69 -4.62 6.67 13.25
C THR A 69 -5.36 7.84 13.91
N ALA A 70 -4.64 8.83 14.43
CA ALA A 70 -5.23 10.01 15.06
C ALA A 70 -6.06 10.82 14.05
N THR A 71 -5.54 10.99 12.84
CA THR A 71 -6.24 11.70 11.77
C THR A 71 -7.48 10.93 11.33
N ALA A 72 -7.38 9.62 11.12
CA ALA A 72 -8.48 8.74 10.76
C ALA A 72 -9.62 8.79 11.80
N LYS A 73 -9.28 8.75 13.10
CA LYS A 73 -10.26 8.95 14.18
C LYS A 73 -10.92 10.31 14.12
N ARG A 74 -10.13 11.39 13.95
CA ARG A 74 -10.63 12.77 13.92
C ARG A 74 -11.63 13.00 12.77
N VAL A 75 -11.39 12.38 11.62
CA VAL A 75 -12.26 12.55 10.44
C VAL A 75 -13.32 11.45 10.32
N ASN A 76 -13.38 10.50 11.25
CA ASN A 76 -14.22 9.30 11.17
C ASN A 76 -14.03 8.53 9.84
N ALA A 77 -12.78 8.29 9.45
CA ALA A 77 -12.47 7.54 8.24
C ALA A 77 -13.01 6.10 8.33
N GLU A 78 -13.54 5.61 7.21
CA GLU A 78 -14.06 4.25 7.06
C GLU A 78 -13.06 3.34 6.34
N PHE A 79 -12.12 3.93 5.60
CA PHE A 79 -11.07 3.21 4.91
C PHE A 79 -9.77 4.02 4.82
N VAL A 80 -8.66 3.30 4.66
CA VAL A 80 -7.33 3.86 4.36
C VAL A 80 -6.86 3.30 3.03
N LEU A 81 -6.45 4.18 2.12
CA LEU A 81 -5.75 3.83 0.89
C LEU A 81 -4.28 4.21 1.03
N ILE A 82 -3.40 3.30 0.65
CA ILE A 82 -1.95 3.52 0.65
C ILE A 82 -1.46 3.19 -0.75
N CYS A 83 -0.70 4.10 -1.36
CA CYS A 83 0.07 3.78 -2.54
C CYS A 83 1.54 4.18 -2.36
N ARG A 84 2.43 3.37 -2.93
CA ARG A 84 3.87 3.64 -2.95
C ARG A 84 4.54 2.78 -4.01
N THR A 85 5.76 3.13 -4.36
CA THR A 85 6.70 2.12 -4.82
C THR A 85 7.35 1.41 -3.63
N THR A 86 7.59 0.13 -3.82
CA THR A 86 8.40 -0.68 -2.89
C THR A 86 9.29 -1.60 -3.71
N ILE A 87 10.21 -2.26 -3.04
CA ILE A 87 11.13 -3.19 -3.67
C ILE A 87 10.76 -4.61 -3.24
N ALA A 88 10.57 -5.43 -4.25
CA ALA A 88 10.14 -6.80 -4.19
C ALA A 88 11.39 -7.68 -4.22
N ALA A 89 11.72 -8.33 -3.11
CA ALA A 89 12.79 -9.33 -3.10
C ALA A 89 12.28 -10.65 -3.67
N ASN A 90 13.08 -11.30 -4.53
CA ASN A 90 12.78 -12.62 -5.12
C ASN A 90 12.76 -13.79 -4.10
N ALA A 91 12.62 -13.51 -2.79
CA ALA A 91 12.56 -14.53 -1.77
C ALA A 91 11.36 -15.46 -2.02
N ARG A 92 11.64 -16.72 -2.32
CA ARG A 92 10.63 -17.74 -2.62
C ARG A 92 10.14 -18.46 -1.36
N THR A 93 10.84 -18.29 -0.23
CA THR A 93 10.50 -18.89 1.08
C THR A 93 10.61 -17.88 2.22
N LYS A 94 10.01 -18.22 3.37
CA LYS A 94 10.04 -17.39 4.59
C LYS A 94 11.47 -17.22 5.12
N GLU A 95 12.26 -18.29 5.15
CA GLU A 95 13.64 -18.29 5.64
C GLU A 95 14.54 -17.41 4.77
N GLN A 96 14.32 -17.38 3.45
CA GLN A 96 15.03 -16.46 2.54
C GLN A 96 14.65 -15.00 2.81
N ALA A 97 13.38 -14.72 3.08
CA ALA A 97 12.93 -13.37 3.39
C ALA A 97 13.51 -12.86 4.72
N GLU A 98 13.56 -13.72 5.74
CA GLU A 98 14.17 -13.41 7.05
C GLU A 98 15.69 -13.22 6.94
N ALA A 99 16.37 -14.06 6.16
CA ALA A 99 17.80 -13.89 5.87
C ALA A 99 18.10 -12.57 5.14
N TYR A 100 17.30 -12.19 4.14
CA TYR A 100 17.45 -10.91 3.46
C TYR A 100 17.14 -9.71 4.35
N ALA A 101 16.15 -9.80 5.24
CA ALA A 101 15.84 -8.74 6.19
C ALA A 101 16.94 -8.54 7.23
N GLN A 102 17.63 -9.61 7.63
CA GLN A 102 18.79 -9.53 8.53
C GLN A 102 20.06 -9.02 7.82
N GLN A 103 20.25 -9.40 6.56
CA GLN A 103 21.44 -9.05 5.78
C GLN A 103 21.39 -7.63 5.21
N TYR A 104 20.20 -7.17 4.81
CA TYR A 104 20.03 -5.89 4.11
C TYR A 104 19.10 -4.99 4.91
N SER A 105 19.64 -3.87 5.41
CA SER A 105 18.87 -2.88 6.16
C SER A 105 17.83 -2.16 5.31
N LYS A 106 17.98 -2.19 3.98
CA LYS A 106 17.03 -1.62 3.02
C LYS A 106 16.70 -2.65 1.93
N PRO A 107 15.43 -2.78 1.53
CA PRO A 107 15.03 -3.61 0.40
C PRO A 107 15.79 -3.32 -0.91
N ALA A 108 16.29 -2.09 -1.10
CA ALA A 108 17.06 -1.66 -2.27
C ALA A 108 18.42 -2.33 -2.42
N ASP A 109 18.99 -2.82 -1.31
CA ASP A 109 20.32 -3.40 -1.29
C ASP A 109 20.29 -4.91 -1.61
N VAL A 110 19.09 -5.49 -1.78
CA VAL A 110 18.89 -6.92 -2.02
C VAL A 110 19.16 -7.26 -3.50
N PRO A 111 20.10 -8.17 -3.81
CA PRO A 111 20.36 -8.61 -5.19
C PRO A 111 19.13 -9.23 -5.85
N GLY A 112 18.85 -8.81 -7.09
CA GLY A 112 17.69 -9.28 -7.86
C GLY A 112 16.37 -8.66 -7.42
N ALA A 113 16.39 -7.66 -6.53
CA ALA A 113 15.15 -7.01 -6.14
C ALA A 113 14.59 -6.13 -7.25
N GLN A 114 13.27 -6.18 -7.41
CA GLN A 114 12.54 -5.48 -8.47
C GLN A 114 11.72 -4.34 -7.87
N LEU A 115 11.75 -3.17 -8.50
CA LEU A 115 10.85 -2.08 -8.14
C LEU A 115 9.41 -2.45 -8.54
N VAL A 116 8.48 -2.29 -7.61
CA VAL A 116 7.05 -2.58 -7.83
C VAL A 116 6.20 -1.40 -7.37
N GLY A 117 5.10 -1.15 -8.07
CA GLY A 117 3.98 -0.36 -7.57
C GLY A 117 3.15 -1.18 -6.58
N PHE A 118 2.78 -0.57 -5.46
CA PHE A 118 2.00 -1.17 -4.38
C PHE A 118 0.80 -0.29 -4.07
N VAL A 119 -0.39 -0.90 -3.97
CA VAL A 119 -1.61 -0.27 -3.49
C VAL A 119 -2.27 -1.16 -2.45
N SER A 120 -2.69 -0.57 -1.33
CA SER A 120 -3.46 -1.24 -0.28
C SER A 120 -4.73 -0.45 0.03
N LEU A 121 -5.84 -1.17 0.18
CA LEU A 121 -7.09 -0.69 0.74
C LEU A 121 -7.31 -1.42 2.05
N GLU A 122 -7.42 -0.67 3.13
CA GLU A 122 -7.78 -1.17 4.45
C GLU A 122 -9.19 -0.69 4.79
N THR A 123 -10.05 -1.60 5.23
CA THR A 123 -11.41 -1.32 5.72
C THR A 123 -11.65 -2.11 7.01
N TYR A 124 -12.73 -1.83 7.71
CA TYR A 124 -13.15 -2.66 8.86
C TYR A 124 -13.45 -4.12 8.51
N ASP A 125 -13.77 -4.42 7.25
CA ASP A 125 -14.10 -5.77 6.79
C ASP A 125 -12.87 -6.56 6.31
N GLY A 126 -11.69 -5.95 6.28
CA GLY A 126 -10.44 -6.58 5.88
C GLY A 126 -9.50 -5.67 5.07
N VAL A 127 -8.46 -6.29 4.51
CA VAL A 127 -7.42 -5.60 3.73
C VAL A 127 -7.37 -6.19 2.32
N TRP A 128 -7.19 -5.34 1.31
CA TRP A 128 -6.95 -5.72 -0.07
C TRP A 128 -5.66 -5.11 -0.55
N VAL A 129 -4.85 -5.88 -1.26
CA VAL A 129 -3.56 -5.42 -1.77
C VAL A 129 -3.37 -5.80 -3.22
N GLY A 130 -2.71 -4.92 -3.96
CA GLY A 130 -2.26 -5.15 -5.32
C GLY A 130 -0.82 -4.72 -5.49
N VAL A 131 -0.05 -5.54 -6.21
CA VAL A 131 1.36 -5.29 -6.49
C VAL A 131 1.63 -5.54 -7.97
N LYS A 132 2.37 -4.65 -8.61
CA LYS A 132 2.80 -4.80 -10.00
C LYS A 132 4.25 -4.38 -10.21
N PRO A 133 5.04 -5.14 -10.99
CA PRO A 133 6.35 -4.70 -11.47
C PRO A 133 6.31 -3.33 -12.14
N VAL A 134 7.31 -2.50 -11.84
CA VAL A 134 7.65 -1.35 -12.67
C VAL A 134 8.40 -1.86 -13.89
N GLU A 135 7.89 -1.48 -15.05
CA GLU A 135 8.39 -1.84 -16.38
C GLU A 135 9.01 -0.60 -17.02
N PHE A 136 9.99 -0.79 -17.89
CA PHE A 136 10.58 0.29 -18.69
C PHE A 136 10.21 0.09 -20.15
N VAL A 137 9.38 0.98 -20.69
CA VAL A 137 8.95 0.96 -22.09
C VAL A 137 9.46 2.24 -22.74
N ASP A 138 10.24 2.10 -23.82
CA ASP A 138 10.86 3.23 -24.54
C ASP A 138 11.61 4.23 -23.63
N GLY A 139 12.30 3.70 -22.61
CA GLY A 139 13.07 4.50 -21.65
C GLY A 139 12.23 5.18 -20.56
N LYS A 140 10.92 4.95 -20.52
CA LYS A 140 10.02 5.48 -19.47
C LYS A 140 9.57 4.37 -18.53
N ALA A 141 9.64 4.64 -17.22
CA ALA A 141 9.08 3.75 -16.21
C ALA A 141 7.54 3.74 -16.29
N THR A 142 6.91 2.60 -16.07
CA THR A 142 5.45 2.45 -16.08
C THR A 142 5.03 1.23 -15.27
N ILE A 143 3.74 1.07 -15.02
CA ILE A 143 3.15 -0.14 -14.45
C ILE A 143 1.84 -0.47 -15.16
N GLY A 144 1.53 -1.76 -15.27
CA GLY A 144 0.25 -2.22 -15.81
C GLY A 144 -0.96 -1.95 -14.88
N GLU A 145 -2.07 -2.64 -15.18
CA GLU A 145 -3.26 -2.62 -14.34
C GLU A 145 -2.94 -3.24 -12.96
N ILE A 146 -3.13 -2.48 -11.88
CA ILE A 146 -3.08 -3.02 -10.52
C ILE A 146 -4.47 -3.54 -10.19
N ARG A 147 -4.55 -4.81 -9.82
CA ARG A 147 -5.76 -5.43 -9.28
C ARG A 147 -5.50 -5.75 -7.81
N LEU A 148 -6.45 -5.39 -6.95
CA LEU A 148 -6.35 -5.75 -5.53
C LEU A 148 -7.01 -7.11 -5.31
N GLY A 149 -6.37 -7.95 -4.49
CA GLY A 149 -6.96 -9.16 -3.95
C GLY A 149 -7.07 -9.05 -2.43
N ARG A 150 -8.10 -9.68 -1.86
CA ARG A 150 -8.32 -9.70 -0.40
C ARG A 150 -7.21 -10.51 0.27
N VAL A 151 -6.67 -9.97 1.36
CA VAL A 151 -5.67 -10.64 2.19
C VAL A 151 -6.38 -11.20 3.42
N ASP A 152 -6.11 -12.47 3.74
CA ASP A 152 -6.64 -13.09 4.96
C ASP A 152 -6.13 -12.37 6.21
N PRO A 153 -6.94 -12.29 7.29
CA PRO A 153 -6.68 -11.44 8.46
C PRO A 153 -5.47 -11.83 9.32
N VAL A 154 -4.66 -12.80 8.89
CA VAL A 154 -3.53 -13.36 9.66
C VAL A 154 -2.19 -12.72 9.31
N MET A 155 -2.12 -11.89 8.25
CA MET A 155 -0.90 -11.14 7.95
C MET A 155 -1.01 -9.69 8.44
N PRO A 156 -0.17 -9.25 9.40
CA PRO A 156 -0.13 -7.86 9.81
C PRO A 156 0.56 -7.06 8.71
N MET A 157 -0.20 -6.70 7.68
CA MET A 157 0.08 -5.45 6.99
C MET A 157 -0.60 -4.38 7.83
N LEU A 158 0.23 -3.56 8.48
CA LEU A 158 -0.09 -2.29 9.13
C LEU A 158 -1.60 -2.03 9.27
N ASN A 159 -2.16 -2.38 10.42
CA ASN A 159 -3.55 -2.06 10.76
C ASN A 159 -3.57 -0.57 11.14
N LEU A 160 -3.81 0.29 10.16
CA LEU A 160 -3.81 1.75 10.30
C LEU A 160 -5.19 2.30 10.61
N LEU A 161 -6.25 1.51 10.36
CA LEU A 161 -7.57 1.84 10.86
C LEU A 161 -7.61 1.64 12.38
N PRO A 162 -8.18 2.60 13.11
CA PRO A 162 -8.43 2.39 14.52
C PRO A 162 -9.39 1.21 14.71
N SER A 163 -9.14 0.34 15.70
CA SER A 163 -10.15 -0.62 16.14
C SER A 163 -11.45 0.12 16.48
N ARG A 164 -12.61 -0.41 16.06
CA ARG A 164 -13.94 0.12 16.47
C ARG A 164 -14.15 -0.01 17.98
N THR A 165 -13.38 -0.86 18.65
CA THR A 165 -13.40 -0.95 20.10
C THR A 165 -12.66 0.26 20.68
N PRO A 166 -13.30 1.05 21.56
CA PRO A 166 -12.59 2.07 22.32
C PRO A 166 -11.40 1.42 23.03
N LEU A 167 -10.24 2.06 22.97
CA LEU A 167 -9.15 1.74 23.89
C LEU A 167 -9.71 1.96 25.30
N GLN A 168 -9.88 0.87 26.06
CA GLN A 168 -10.22 0.92 27.48
C GLN A 168 -9.02 1.40 28.28
#